data_AF-A0A964MTJ5-F1
#
_entry.id   AF-A0A964MTJ5-F1
#
_cell.length_a   1.000
_cell.length_b   1.000
_cell.length_c   1.000
_cell.angle_alpha   90.00
_cell.angle_beta   90.00
_cell.angle_gamma   90.00
#
_symmetry.space_group_name_H-M   'P 1'
#
loop_
_entity.id
_entity.type
_entity.pdbx_description
1 polymer ?
#
loop_
_entity_poly.entity_id
_entity_poly.type
_entity_poly.pdbx_seq_one_letter_code
_entity_poly.pdbx_strand_id
1 'polypeptide(L)' 'SIGGERNFRLRHRESKELVQITLGSGSLLVMSGLSQQCWMHDVPKTKRHVEPRINLTFRLIHSI' A
#
# COMPACT_ATOMS: atom_id res chain seq x y z
N SER A 1 1.52 -6.31 7.76
CA SER A 1 1.11 -5.04 8.41
C SER A 1 0.87 -5.30 9.87
N ILE A 2 1.36 -4.48 10.81
CA ILE A 2 1.20 -4.70 12.26
C ILE A 2 0.69 -3.42 12.91
N GLY A 3 -0.31 -3.53 13.79
CA GLY A 3 -0.90 -2.39 14.52
C GLY A 3 -2.15 -1.83 13.83
N GLY A 4 -2.34 -0.52 13.89
CA GLY A 4 -3.54 0.16 13.43
C GLY A 4 -3.84 -0.01 11.94
N GLU A 5 -5.13 -0.06 11.62
CA GLU A 5 -5.61 -0.16 10.23
C GLU A 5 -5.31 1.10 9.42
N ARG A 6 -4.95 0.95 8.15
CA ARG A 6 -4.84 2.06 7.20
C ARG A 6 -5.40 1.68 5.83
N ASN A 7 -6.01 2.66 5.17
CA ASN A 7 -6.30 2.55 3.75
C ASN A 7 -5.00 2.66 2.95
N PHE A 8 -4.78 1.69 2.07
CA PHE A 8 -3.74 1.68 1.06
C PHE A 8 -4.41 1.98 -0.28
N ARG A 9 -4.00 3.06 -0.93
CA ARG A 9 -4.64 3.54 -2.15
C ARG A 9 -3.70 3.33 -3.33
N LEU A 10 -4.28 2.89 -4.44
CA LEU A 10 -3.64 2.67 -5.73
C LEU A 10 -4.31 3.62 -6.74
N ARG A 11 -3.50 4.38 -7.48
CA ARG A 11 -3.96 5.23 -8.58
C ARG A 11 -3.30 4.80 -9.87
N HIS A 12 -4.09 4.43 -10.88
CA HIS A 12 -3.57 4.08 -12.19
C HIS A 12 -2.98 5.33 -12.85
N ARG A 13 -1.80 5.21 -13.46
CA ARG A 13 -1.06 6.35 -13.99
C ARG A 13 -1.77 7.03 -15.17
N GLU A 14 -2.43 6.27 -16.02
CA GLU A 14 -3.08 6.76 -17.25
C GLU A 14 -4.56 7.08 -17.01
N SER A 15 -5.38 6.04 -16.80
CA SER A 15 -6.83 6.16 -16.57
C SER A 15 -7.23 6.95 -15.32
N LYS A 16 -6.29 7.19 -14.40
CA LYS A 16 -6.52 7.82 -13.08
C LYS A 16 -7.50 7.05 -12.19
N GLU A 17 -7.80 5.80 -12.52
CA GLU A 17 -8.61 4.90 -11.70
C GLU A 17 -8.05 4.81 -10.28
N LEU A 18 -8.94 4.82 -9.29
CA LEU A 18 -8.61 4.73 -7.88
C LEU A 18 -9.14 3.43 -7.28
N VAL A 19 -8.23 2.63 -6.74
CA VAL A 19 -8.54 1.42 -5.97
C VAL A 19 -8.08 1.65 -4.53
N GLN A 20 -8.92 1.30 -3.56
CA GLN A 20 -8.59 1.41 -2.14
C GLN A 20 -8.70 0.04 -1.47
N ILE A 21 -7.68 -0.32 -0.71
CA ILE A 21 -7.60 -1.57 0.05
C ILE A 21 -7.40 -1.21 1.51
N THR A 22 -8.25 -1.70 2.39
CA THR A 22 -8.08 -1.52 3.84
C THR A 22 -7.16 -2.61 4.39
N LEU A 23 -6.03 -2.21 4.98
CA LEU A 23 -5.03 -3.14 5.54
C LEU A 23 -5.06 -3.07 7.07
N GLY A 24 -5.59 -4.13 7.69
CA GLY A 24 -5.59 -4.32 9.14
C GLY A 24 -4.27 -4.85 9.69
N SER A 25 -4.26 -5.17 10.98
CA SER A 25 -3.16 -5.90 11.61
C SER A 25 -3.10 -7.33 11.08
N GLY A 26 -1.90 -7.86 10.84
CA GLY A 26 -1.67 -9.18 10.26
C GLY A 26 -1.83 -9.28 8.74
N SER A 27 -2.39 -8.26 8.06
CA SER A 27 -2.59 -8.32 6.61
C SER A 27 -1.28 -8.41 5.82
N LEU A 28 -1.29 -9.22 4.77
CA LEU A 28 -0.24 -9.35 3.74
C LEU A 28 -0.78 -8.83 2.41
N LEU A 29 -0.04 -7.93 1.76
CA LEU A 29 -0.32 -7.44 0.42
C LEU A 29 0.85 -7.79 -0.50
N VAL A 30 0.56 -8.49 -1.59
CA VAL A 30 1.52 -8.80 -2.65
C VAL A 30 1.28 -7.86 -3.82
N MET A 31 2.30 -7.13 -4.24
CA MET A 31 2.29 -6.33 -5.47
C MET A 31 3.26 -6.95 -6.46
N SER A 32 2.76 -7.42 -7.60
CA SER A 32 3.54 -8.16 -8.61
C SER A 32 3.14 -7.75 -10.03
N GLY A 33 3.82 -8.32 -11.04
CA GLY A 33 3.56 -8.00 -12.43
C GLY A 33 3.69 -6.50 -12.73
N LEU A 34 2.69 -5.94 -13.41
CA LEU A 34 2.70 -4.55 -13.88
C LEU A 34 2.36 -3.52 -12.79
N SER A 35 2.08 -3.94 -11.54
CA SER A 35 1.59 -3.02 -10.51
C SER A 35 2.51 -1.81 -10.28
N GLN A 36 3.84 -2.01 -10.19
CA GLN A 36 4.77 -0.90 -9.92
C GLN A 36 4.95 0.04 -11.13
N GLN A 37 4.75 -0.50 -12.34
CA GLN A 37 4.83 0.27 -13.58
C GLN A 37 3.57 1.10 -13.79
N CYS A 38 2.39 0.47 -13.73
CA CYS A 38 1.11 1.10 -14.08
C CYS A 38 0.45 1.87 -12.94
N TRP A 39 0.78 1.58 -11.68
CA TRP A 39 0.10 2.17 -10.53
C TRP A 39 1.06 2.94 -9.62
N MET A 40 0.55 4.05 -9.07
CA MET A 40 1.14 4.73 -7.92
C MET A 40 0.40 4.30 -6.66
N HIS A 41 1.09 4.14 -5.55
CA HIS A 41 0.46 3.81 -4.27
C HIS A 41 0.79 4.81 -3.18
N ASP A 42 -0.16 5.05 -2.28
CA ASP A 42 0.02 5.88 -1.09
C ASP A 42 -0.80 5.40 0.11
N VAL A 43 -0.42 5.87 1.30
CA VAL A 43 -1.22 5.74 2.52
C VAL A 43 -1.73 7.15 2.86
N PRO A 44 -2.98 7.50 2.49
CA PRO A 44 -3.50 8.83 2.72
C PRO A 44 -3.53 9.19 4.20
N LYS A 45 -3.21 10.45 4.51
CA LYS A 45 -3.38 11.01 5.86
C LYS A 45 -4.86 11.01 6.23
N THR A 46 -5.16 10.75 7.49
CA THR A 46 -6.50 10.84 8.05
C THR A 46 -6.50 11.77 9.24
N LYS A 47 -7.59 12.52 9.42
CA LYS A 47 -7.85 13.34 10.61
C LYS A 47 -8.48 12.52 11.75
N ARG A 48 -8.99 11.31 11.45
CA ARG A 48 -9.56 10.42 12.46
C ARG A 48 -8.45 9.93 13.38
N HIS A 49 -8.77 9.76 14.66
CA HIS A 49 -7.86 9.08 15.58
C HIS A 49 -7.63 7.65 15.09
N VAL A 50 -6.37 7.24 14.97
CA VAL A 50 -5.99 5.92 14.46
C VAL A 50 -4.74 5.43 15.18
N GLU A 51 -4.73 4.13 15.49
CA GLU A 51 -3.62 3.53 16.23
C GLU A 51 -2.30 3.53 15.43
N PRO A 52 -1.13 3.54 16.08
CA PRO A 52 0.18 3.42 15.43
C PRO A 52 0.28 2.17 14.56
N ARG A 53 1.02 2.23 13.45
CA ARG A 53 1.16 1.14 12.47
C ARG A 53 2.60 1.00 11.99
N ILE A 54 3.09 -0.23 11.92
CA ILE A 54 4.35 -0.61 11.28
C ILE A 54 4.06 -1.41 10.00
N ASN A 55 4.69 -1.01 8.90
CA ASN A 55 4.62 -1.73 7.63
C ASN A 55 6.01 -2.23 7.23
N LEU A 56 6.11 -3.54 7.00
CA LEU A 56 7.32 -4.16 6.50
C LEU A 56 7.11 -4.46 5.01
N THR A 57 7.96 -3.88 4.15
CA THR A 57 7.95 -4.10 2.71
C THR A 57 9.19 -4.89 2.33
N PHE A 58 8.99 -6.15 1.95
CA PHE A 58 10.08 -7.03 1.51
C PHE A 58 10.26 -6.88 -0.01
N ARG A 59 11.52 -6.84 -0.45
CA ARG A 59 11.91 -6.77 -1.86
C ARG A 59 13.14 -7.63 -2.09
N LEU A 60 13.19 -8.28 -3.25
CA LEU A 60 14.41 -8.90 -3.74
C LEU A 60 15.19 -7.83 -4.51
N ILE A 61 16.40 -7.51 -4.05
CA ILE A 61 17.30 -6.59 -4.72
C ILE A 61 18.38 -7.42 -5.39
N HIS A 62 18.49 -7.32 -6.72
CA HIS A 62 19.56 -7.96 -7.46
C HIS A 62 20.80 -7.06 -7.42
N SER A 63 21.97 -7.66 -7.21
CA SER A 63 23.24 -6.98 -7.46
C SER A 63 23.38 -6.69 -8.95
N ILE A 64 23.96 -5.53 -9.26
CA ILE A 64 24.32 -5.13 -10.63
C ILE A 64 25.55 -5.92 -11.06
#